data_AF-A0A9C8UK65-F1
#
_entry.id   AF-A0A9C8UK65-F1
#
_cell.length_a   1.000
_cell.length_b   1.000
_cell.length_c   1.000
_cell.angle_alpha   90.00
_cell.angle_beta   90.00
_cell.angle_gamma   90.00
#
_symmetry.space_group_name_H-M   'P 1'
#
loop_
_entity.id
_entity.type
_entity.pdbx_description
1 polymer ?
#
loop_
_entity_poly.entity_id
_entity_poly.type
_entity_poly.pdbx_seq_one_letter_code
_entity_poly.pdbx_strand_id
1 'polypeptide(L)' 'ELELVRSGLYDTMSDAYETMAEVWHSRADVSDLRTAAYLVSIGKVAASYRTKGL' A
#
# COMPACT_ATOMS: atom_id res chain seq x y z
N GLU A 1 17.39 -20.02 5.73
CA GLU A 1 17.34 -18.93 4.73
C GLU A 1 16.00 -18.86 4.00
N LEU A 2 15.53 -19.93 3.37
CA LEU A 2 14.22 -20.00 2.69
C LEU A 2 13.01 -19.58 3.57
N GLU A 3 12.99 -19.96 4.84
CA GLU A 3 11.91 -19.56 5.76
C GLU A 3 11.91 -18.07 6.08
N LEU A 4 13.09 -17.44 6.19
CA LEU A 4 13.20 -16.01 6.44
C LEU A 4 12.71 -15.19 5.24
N VAL A 5 13.04 -15.63 4.03
CA VAL A 5 12.54 -15.01 2.78
C VAL A 5 11.01 -15.13 2.70
N ARG A 6 10.45 -16.29 3.06
CA ARG A 6 8.99 -16.51 3.09
C ARG A 6 8.29 -15.68 4.15
N SER A 7 8.88 -15.55 5.34
CA SER A 7 8.36 -14.67 6.42
C SER A 7 8.32 -13.23 5.94
N GLY A 8 9.45 -12.70 5.44
CA GLY A 8 9.50 -11.30 5.00
C GLY A 8 8.55 -11.00 3.83
N LEU A 9 8.37 -11.96 2.91
CA LEU A 9 7.37 -11.83 1.84
C LEU A 9 5.95 -11.82 2.40
N TYR A 10 5.62 -12.74 3.32
CA TYR A 10 4.30 -12.81 3.93
C TYR A 10 3.95 -11.52 4.68
N ASP A 11 4.90 -11.00 5.47
CA ASP A 11 4.73 -9.77 6.23
C ASP A 11 4.48 -8.59 5.28
N THR A 12 5.33 -8.44 4.27
CA THR A 12 5.20 -7.36 3.27
C THR A 12 3.87 -7.42 2.51
N MET A 13 3.42 -8.63 2.14
CA MET A 13 2.16 -8.81 1.41
C MET A 13 0.95 -8.55 2.30
N SER A 14 1.02 -8.94 3.58
CA SER A 14 -0.05 -8.69 4.56
C SER A 14 -0.20 -7.18 4.82
N ASP A 15 0.91 -6.49 5.10
CA ASP A 15 0.92 -5.04 5.30
C ASP A 15 0.41 -4.26 4.08
N ALA A 16 0.80 -4.69 2.87
CA ALA A 16 0.33 -4.09 1.63
C ALA A 16 -1.18 -4.25 1.48
N TYR A 17 -1.71 -5.44 1.76
CA TYR A 17 -3.14 -5.70 1.72
C TYR A 17 -3.91 -4.86 2.74
N GLU A 18 -3.47 -4.82 4.00
CA GLU A 18 -4.12 -4.03 5.05
C GLU A 18 -4.19 -2.55 4.67
N THR A 19 -3.09 -1.99 4.17
CA THR A 19 -3.04 -0.60 3.70
C THR A 19 -4.06 -0.32 2.58
N MET A 20 -4.19 -1.24 1.61
CA MET A 20 -5.17 -1.09 0.52
C MET A 20 -6.61 -1.28 1.01
N ALA A 21 -6.83 -2.22 1.92
CA ALA A 21 -8.14 -2.49 2.50
C ALA A 21 -8.63 -1.31 3.35
N GLU A 22 -7.77 -0.66 4.12
CA GLU A 22 -8.12 0.54 4.89
C GLU A 22 -8.63 1.65 3.98
N VAL A 23 -7.94 1.94 2.86
CA VAL A 23 -8.38 2.94 1.87
C VAL A 23 -9.71 2.54 1.24
N TRP A 24 -9.88 1.28 0.88
CA TRP A 24 -11.12 0.80 0.27
C TRP A 24 -12.33 0.95 1.21
N HIS A 25 -12.18 0.58 2.49
CA HIS A 25 -13.30 0.60 3.43
C HIS A 25 -13.54 1.97 4.07
N SER A 26 -12.54 2.86 4.10
CA SER A 26 -12.68 4.22 4.66
C SER A 26 -13.25 5.24 3.68
N ARG A 27 -13.32 4.90 2.38
CA ARG A 27 -13.68 5.83 1.31
C ARG A 27 -14.84 5.31 0.46
N ALA A 28 -15.98 6.00 0.54
CA ALA A 28 -17.17 5.66 -0.23
C ALA A 28 -16.99 5.82 -1.76
N ASP A 29 -16.00 6.60 -2.20
CA ASP A 29 -15.66 6.82 -3.62
C ASP A 29 -14.71 5.76 -4.20
N VAL A 30 -14.28 4.78 -3.40
CA VAL A 30 -13.38 3.71 -3.82
C VAL A 30 -14.15 2.39 -3.83
N SER A 31 -14.39 1.82 -5.02
CA SER A 31 -15.23 0.63 -5.19
C SER A 31 -14.46 -0.69 -5.21
N ASP A 32 -13.14 -0.66 -5.36
CA ASP A 32 -12.32 -1.87 -5.49
C ASP A 32 -10.88 -1.69 -4.99
N LEU A 33 -10.24 -2.83 -4.70
CA LEU A 33 -8.85 -2.88 -4.25
C LEU A 33 -7.85 -2.35 -5.28
N ARG A 34 -8.15 -2.43 -6.58
CA ARG A 34 -7.25 -1.93 -7.63
C ARG A 34 -7.12 -0.41 -7.53
N THR A 35 -8.25 0.28 -7.39
CA THR A 35 -8.31 1.73 -7.23
C THR A 35 -7.67 2.16 -5.92
N ALA A 36 -7.93 1.43 -4.82
CA ALA A 36 -7.26 1.65 -3.54
C ALA A 36 -5.72 1.52 -3.67
N ALA A 37 -5.23 0.50 -4.38
CA ALA A 37 -3.81 0.29 -4.62
C ALA A 37 -3.15 1.47 -5.35
N TYR A 38 -3.84 2.03 -6.36
CA TYR A 38 -3.36 3.22 -7.07
C TYR A 38 -3.29 4.44 -6.13
N LEU A 39 -4.31 4.68 -5.32
CA LEU A 39 -4.32 5.80 -4.36
C LEU A 39 -3.18 5.69 -3.35
N VAL A 40 -2.96 4.51 -2.78
CA VAL A 40 -1.83 4.24 -1.86
C VAL A 40 -0.50 4.51 -2.55
N SER A 41 -0.31 3.98 -3.76
CA SER A 41 0.94 4.11 -4.52
C SER A 41 1.25 5.56 -4.90
N ILE A 42 0.25 6.28 -5.42
CA ILE A 42 0.36 7.70 -5.76
C ILE A 42 0.68 8.53 -4.51
N GLY A 43 0.00 8.26 -3.39
CA GLY A 43 0.25 8.93 -2.12
C GLY A 43 1.69 8.76 -1.63
N LYS A 44 2.23 7.54 -1.71
CA LYS A 44 3.64 7.22 -1.36
C LYS A 44 4.62 7.97 -2.26
N VAL A 45 4.40 7.96 -3.58
CA VAL A 45 5.26 8.66 -4.55
C VAL A 45 5.22 10.17 -4.32
N ALA A 46 4.03 10.75 -4.18
CA ALA A 46 3.86 12.19 -3.92
C ALA A 46 4.52 12.61 -2.60
N ALA A 47 4.40 11.79 -1.54
CA ALA A 47 5.11 12.03 -0.30
C ALA A 47 6.63 12.03 -0.50
N SER A 48 7.17 11.08 -1.26
CA SER A 48 8.60 11.04 -1.59
C SER A 48 9.09 12.31 -2.30
N TYR A 49 8.30 12.82 -3.26
CA TYR A 49 8.61 14.09 -3.92
C TYR A 49 8.58 15.28 -2.97
N ARG A 50 7.55 15.39 -2.11
CA ARG A 50 7.48 16.46 -1.09
C ARG A 50 8.66 16.44 -0.14
N THR A 51 9.08 15.25 0.33
CA THR A 51 10.24 15.11 1.22
C THR A 51 11.55 15.48 0.53
N LYS A 52 11.62 15.38 -0.80
CA LYS A 52 12.78 15.82 -1.61
C LYS A 52 12.79 17.34 -1.88
N GLY A 53 11.77 18.09 -1.43
CA GLY A 53 11.68 19.55 -1.61
C GLY A 53 11.19 19.99 -2.98
N LEU A 54 10.50 19.11 -3.72
CA LEU A 54 9.80 19.39 -4.97
C LEU A 54 8.30 19.54 -4.70
#